data_AF-A0AAU8I5E8-F1
#
_entry.id   AF-A0AAU8I5E8-F1
#
_cell.length_a   1.000
_cell.length_b   1.000
_cell.length_c   1.000
_cell.angle_alpha   90.00
_cell.angle_beta   90.00
_cell.angle_gamma   90.00
#
_symmetry.space_group_name_H-M   'P 1'
#
loop_
_entity.id
_entity.type
_entity.pdbx_description
1 polymer ?
#
loop_
_entity_poly.entity_id
_entity_poly.type
_entity_poly.pdbx_seq_one_letter_code
_entity_poly.pdbx_strand_id
1 'polypeptide(L)'
;MIYAIQSYAAVGGFRFGCSQAQIAKAHGAPFTTVIDNIQKIVTETREGCELVYERKALCYVTLNRHVIPMVEGSPSMPRAHCRS
;
A
#
# COMPACT_ATOMS: atom_id res chain seq x y z
N MET A 1 -8.44 32.98 -2.64
CA MET A 1 -7.39 31.98 -2.93
C MET A 1 -7.84 30.65 -2.35
N ILE A 2 -8.19 29.68 -3.19
CA ILE A 2 -8.47 28.31 -2.75
C ILE A 2 -7.14 27.57 -2.84
N TYR A 3 -6.52 27.29 -1.70
CA TYR A 3 -5.38 26.38 -1.67
C TYR A 3 -5.92 24.96 -1.87
N ALA A 4 -5.95 24.51 -3.12
CA ALA A 4 -6.24 23.12 -3.43
C ALA A 4 -5.04 22.29 -2.97
N ILE A 5 -5.13 21.71 -1.78
CA ILE A 5 -4.18 20.68 -1.34
C ILE A 5 -4.32 19.54 -2.36
N GLN A 6 -3.31 19.35 -3.20
CA GLN A 6 -3.20 18.13 -4.00
C GLN A 6 -2.95 16.99 -3.02
N SER A 7 -4.02 16.33 -2.59
CA SER A 7 -3.93 15.08 -1.87
C SER A 7 -3.21 14.07 -2.76
N TYR A 8 -2.15 13.46 -2.23
CA TYR A 8 -1.52 12.33 -2.91
C TYR A 8 -2.60 11.29 -3.20
N ALA A 9 -2.82 10.99 -4.48
CA ALA A 9 -3.87 10.06 -4.90
C ALA A 9 -3.44 8.60 -4.71
N ALA A 10 -2.13 8.33 -4.69
CA ALA A 10 -1.56 7.00 -4.53
C ALA A 10 -0.13 7.05 -3.96
N VAL A 11 0.31 5.95 -3.36
CA VAL A 11 1.71 5.74 -2.95
C VAL A 11 2.10 4.27 -3.15
N GLY A 12 3.29 4.00 -3.69
CA GLY A 12 3.76 2.61 -3.89
C GLY A 12 2.85 1.74 -4.76
N GLY A 13 2.05 2.34 -5.66
CA GLY A 13 1.04 1.65 -6.46
C GLY A 13 -0.34 1.54 -5.80
N PHE A 14 -0.46 1.85 -4.50
CA PHE A 14 -1.72 1.81 -3.78
C PHE A 14 -2.47 3.13 -3.88
N ARG A 15 -3.71 3.09 -4.37
CA ARG A 15 -4.56 4.28 -4.52
C ARG A 15 -5.44 4.48 -3.28
N PHE A 16 -5.38 5.67 -2.69
CA PHE A 16 -6.22 6.03 -1.55
C PHE A 16 -7.70 6.02 -1.92
N GLY A 17 -8.55 5.65 -0.98
CA GLY A 17 -9.99 5.48 -1.20
C GLY A 17 -10.41 4.12 -1.76
N CYS A 18 -9.46 3.30 -2.25
CA CYS A 18 -9.77 1.96 -2.72
C CYS A 18 -10.14 1.01 -1.58
N SER A 19 -11.02 0.05 -1.87
CA SER A 19 -11.36 -1.02 -0.93
C SER A 19 -10.31 -2.12 -0.92
N GLN A 20 -10.31 -2.94 0.13
CA GLN A 20 -9.45 -4.12 0.25
C GLN A 20 -9.57 -5.04 -0.97
N ALA A 21 -10.79 -5.26 -1.48
CA ALA A 21 -11.02 -6.10 -2.65
C ALA A 21 -10.41 -5.51 -3.94
N GLN A 22 -10.48 -4.19 -4.11
CA GLN A 22 -9.86 -3.51 -5.25
C GLN A 22 -8.34 -3.61 -5.20
N ILE A 23 -7.75 -3.43 -4.03
CA ILE A 23 -6.30 -3.56 -3.84
C ILE A 23 -5.87 -5.02 -4.01
N ALA A 24 -6.62 -5.97 -3.46
CA ALA A 24 -6.30 -7.39 -3.61
C ALA A 24 -6.36 -7.86 -5.06
N LYS A 25 -7.28 -7.31 -5.86
CA LYS A 25 -7.35 -7.60 -7.30
C LYS A 25 -6.13 -7.09 -8.07
N ALA A 26 -5.54 -5.97 -7.65
CA ALA A 26 -4.41 -5.34 -8.34
C ALA A 26 -3.04 -5.82 -7.83
N HIS A 27 -2.95 -6.23 -6.56
CA HIS A 27 -1.68 -6.50 -5.87
C HIS A 27 -1.64 -7.84 -5.13
N GLY A 28 -2.61 -8.72 -5.35
CA GLY A 28 -2.71 -10.01 -4.67
C GLY A 28 -3.25 -9.92 -3.24
N ALA A 29 -3.37 -11.06 -2.56
CA ALA A 29 -3.85 -11.11 -1.18
C ALA A 29 -2.79 -10.59 -0.18
N PRO A 30 -3.20 -9.98 0.94
CA PRO A 30 -2.26 -9.64 2.01
C PRO A 30 -1.75 -10.90 2.74
N PHE A 31 -0.60 -10.79 3.41
CA PHE A 31 -0.08 -11.88 4.24
C PHE A 31 -0.91 -12.05 5.51
N THR A 32 -1.25 -10.94 6.15
CA THR A 32 -2.08 -10.93 7.35
C THR A 32 -3.06 -9.76 7.29
N THR A 33 -4.19 -9.95 7.95
CA THR A 33 -5.22 -8.94 8.13
C THR A 33 -5.65 -8.92 9.59
N VAL A 34 -5.57 -7.75 10.22
CA VAL A 34 -6.02 -7.51 11.60
C VAL A 34 -7.20 -6.54 11.54
N ILE A 35 -8.28 -6.87 12.24
CA ILE A 35 -9.51 -6.06 12.27
C ILE A 35 -9.70 -5.55 13.69
N ASP A 36 -9.65 -4.23 13.85
CA ASP A 36 -10.10 -3.55 15.07
C ASP A 36 -11.56 -3.14 14.90
N ASN A 37 -12.44 -3.90 15.55
CA ASN A 37 -13.89 -3.65 15.49
C ASN A 37 -14.33 -2.43 16.32
N ILE A 38 -13.55 -2.00 17.32
CA ILE A 38 -13.86 -0.86 18.17
C ILE A 38 -13.59 0.43 17.38
N GLN A 39 -12.41 0.51 16.77
CA GLN A 39 -12.01 1.66 15.96
C GLN A 39 -12.55 1.59 14.52
N LYS A 40 -13.08 0.43 14.10
CA LYS A 40 -13.53 0.12 12.73
C LYS A 40 -12.39 0.30 11.70
N ILE A 41 -11.21 -0.13 12.11
CA ILE A 41 -9.97 -0.07 11.33
C ILE A 41 -9.62 -1.48 10.88
N VAL A 42 -9.12 -1.60 9.66
CA VAL A 42 -8.51 -2.84 9.17
C VAL A 42 -7.08 -2.56 8.77
N THR A 43 -6.16 -3.38 9.25
CA THR A 43 -4.74 -3.29 8.92
C THR A 43 -4.33 -4.54 8.15
N GLU A 44 -3.77 -4.35 6.96
CA GLU A 44 -3.20 -5.41 6.15
C GLU A 44 -1.68 -5.30 6.12
N THR A 45 -1.00 -6.39 6.45
CA THR A 45 0.45 -6.49 6.27
C THR A 45 0.76 -7.23 4.98
N ARG A 46 1.65 -6.65 4.19
CA ARG A 46 2.10 -7.11 2.87
C ARG A 46 3.62 -7.03 2.80
N GLU A 47 4.22 -7.53 1.72
CA GLU A 47 5.68 -7.53 1.59
C GLU A 47 6.22 -6.10 1.56
N GLY A 48 6.90 -5.72 2.64
CA GLY A 48 7.47 -4.38 2.76
C GLY A 48 6.45 -3.26 2.90
N CYS A 49 5.17 -3.53 3.14
CA CYS A 49 4.18 -2.48 3.32
C CYS A 49 3.05 -2.86 4.27
N GLU A 50 2.48 -1.84 4.90
CA GLU A 50 1.29 -1.94 5.74
C GLU A 50 0.24 -0.97 5.22
N LEU A 51 -1.00 -1.46 5.08
CA LEU A 51 -2.13 -0.70 4.57
C LEU A 51 -3.19 -0.61 5.65
N VAL A 52 -3.66 0.59 5.93
CA VAL A 52 -4.69 0.85 6.94
C VAL A 52 -5.94 1.39 6.26
N TYR A 53 -7.05 0.72 6.51
CA TYR A 53 -8.35 1.02 5.97
C TYR A 53 -9.27 1.53 7.07
N GLU A 54 -9.89 2.68 6.83
CA GLU A 54 -10.98 3.19 7.68
C GLU A 54 -12.25 3.24 6.86
N ARG A 55 -13.39 2.88 7.47
CA ARG A 55 -14.71 2.90 6.79
C ARG A 55 -14.70 2.19 5.42
N LYS A 56 -13.91 1.11 5.31
CA LYS A 56 -13.74 0.27 4.08
C LYS A 56 -12.95 0.92 2.94
N ALA A 57 -12.22 2.01 3.20
CA ALA A 57 -11.41 2.71 2.22
C ALA A 57 -9.96 2.83 2.70
N LEU A 58 -8.99 2.69 1.79
CA LEU A 58 -7.57 2.87 2.11
C LEU A 58 -7.30 4.32 2.51
N CYS A 59 -6.77 4.52 3.72
CA CYS A 59 -6.50 5.83 4.29
C CYS A 59 -5.01 6.06 4.54
N TYR A 60 -4.27 5.02 4.95
CA TYR A 60 -2.83 5.13 5.20
C TYR A 60 -2.07 3.96 4.59
N VAL A 61 -0.84 4.27 4.16
CA VAL A 61 0.11 3.29 3.64
C VAL A 61 1.46 3.59 4.26
N THR A 62 2.04 2.60 4.91
CA THR A 62 3.42 2.62 5.38
C THR A 62 4.25 1.75 4.46
N LEU A 63 5.29 2.32 3.84
CA LEU A 63 6.24 1.59 3.00
C LEU A 63 7.56 1.43 3.78
N ASN A 64 8.05 0.20 3.88
CA ASN A 64 9.40 -0.03 4.38
C ASN A 64 10.41 0.41 3.32
N ARG A 65 11.22 1.43 3.65
CA ARG A 65 12.19 2.06 2.73
C ARG A 65 13.21 1.07 2.11
N HIS A 66 13.40 -0.09 2.74
CA HIS A 66 14.31 -1.14 2.30
C HIS A 66 13.68 -2.20 1.40
N VAL A 67 12.37 -2.11 1.15
CA VAL A 67 11.61 -3.06 0.33
C VAL A 67 10.86 -2.29 -0.76
N ILE A 68 11.13 -2.61 -2.02
CA ILE A 68 10.28 -2.17 -3.11
C ILE A 68 9.04 -3.08 -3.04
N PRO A 69 7.83 -2.56 -2.74
CA PRO A 69 6.64 -3.39 -2.68
C PRO A 69 6.48 -4.08 -4.04
N MET A 70 6.58 -5.41 -4.04
CA MET A 70 6.43 -6.19 -5.26
C MET A 70 5.00 -6.01 -5.78
N VAL A 71 4.86 -5.29 -6.88
CA VAL A 71 3.69 -5.38 -7.75
C VAL A 71 3.92 -6.63 -8.59
N GLU A 72 3.19 -7.72 -8.32
CA GLU A 72 3.16 -8.85 -9.25
C GLU A 72 2.65 -8.35 -10.61
N GLY A 73 3.59 -8.12 -11.54
CA GLY A 73 3.26 -7.60 -12.86
C GLY A 73 4.41 -6.99 -13.66
N SER A 74 5.56 -6.61 -13.10
CA SER A 74 6.77 -6.20 -13.86
C SER A 74 8.03 -6.11 -12.99
N PRO A 75 9.20 -6.63 -13.43
CA PRO A 75 10.44 -6.51 -12.66
C PRO A 75 11.11 -5.18 -12.96
N SER A 76 11.47 -4.42 -11.93
CA SER A 76 12.57 -3.45 -12.07
C SER A 76 13.48 -3.54 -10.85
N MET A 77 14.28 -4.61 -10.84
CA MET A 77 15.60 -4.51 -10.20
C MET A 77 16.48 -3.60 -11.07
N PRO A 78 17.05 -2.51 -10.55
CA PRO A 78 18.38 -2.14 -11.00
C PRO A 78 19.34 -3.18 -10.42
N ARG A 79 19.90 -4.03 -11.30
CA ARG A 79 21.10 -4.81 -11.00
C ARG A 79 22.19 -3.81 -10.55
N ALA A 80 22.42 -3.69 -9.25
CA ALA A 80 23.66 -3.14 -8.74
C ALA A 80 24.72 -4.25 -8.83
N HIS A 81 25.38 -4.33 -9.99
CA HIS A 81 26.75 -4.83 -10.03
C HIS A 81 27.60 -3.91 -9.17
N CYS A 82 27.90 -4.30 -7.94
CA CYS A 82 29.09 -3.83 -7.26
C CYS A 82 30.14 -4.94 -7.39
N ARG A 83 30.98 -4.81 -8.42
CA ARG A 83 32.34 -5.31 -8.37
C ARG A 83 33.10 -4.46 -7.35
N SER A 84 33.76 -5.12 -6.42
CA SER A 84 35.05 -4.70 -5.85
C SER A 84 35.74 -5.94 -5.33
#